data_AF-A0A955DPI5-F1
#
_entry.id   AF-A0A955DPI5-F1
#
_cell.length_a   1.000
_cell.length_b   1.000
_cell.length_c   1.000
_cell.angle_alpha   90.00
_cell.angle_beta   90.00
_cell.angle_gamma   90.00
#
_symmetry.space_group_name_H-M   'P 1'
#
loop_
_entity.id
_entity.type
_entity.pdbx_description
1 polymer ?
#
loop_
_entity_poly.entity_id
_entity_poly.type
_entity_poly.pdbx_seq_one_letter_code
_entity_poly.pdbx_strand_id
1 'polypeptide(L)'
;CLPEGFCIQANELGGADCTATEGVYQGDDTFCGGGVICPNPGCPGEGPCLFANGTRGCQNPECCSDICNLDPFCCDTEWDEQCVEEALNSPACVSSACNANAGPCGAGNGTPGCDEPLCCAQLCEFDPFCCDTEWDGLCASGAARTLACGAPPTACCLPDGTCTDNLGFIGCNAFGGALSPMGVVCAEVTTCGGPPCPWDCAPLPDGNGQVNIDDLVAVINSFGALGGPCDSAPDNGDGTFGNGTINIDDLVAVINNFGPCPGQPL
;
A
#
# COMPACT_ATOMS: atom_id res chain seq x y z
N CYS A 1 -19.13 -12.49 -25.06
CA CYS A 1 -19.07 -12.24 -23.61
C CYS A 1 -20.19 -12.99 -22.94
N LEU A 2 -19.87 -13.98 -22.12
CA LEU A 2 -20.87 -14.68 -21.32
C LEU A 2 -21.21 -13.90 -20.04
N PRO A 3 -22.35 -14.19 -19.38
CA PRO A 3 -22.78 -13.51 -18.15
C PRO A 3 -21.77 -13.62 -16.99
N GLU A 4 -21.00 -14.71 -16.97
CA GLU A 4 -19.98 -15.02 -15.97
C GLU A 4 -18.63 -14.32 -16.27
N GLY A 5 -18.59 -13.36 -17.21
CA GLY A 5 -17.35 -12.65 -17.58
C GLY A 5 -16.48 -13.34 -18.62
N PHE A 6 -16.69 -14.62 -18.91
CA PHE A 6 -15.88 -15.34 -19.91
C PHE A 6 -16.03 -14.77 -21.32
N CYS A 7 -14.88 -14.53 -21.95
CA CYS A 7 -14.82 -14.31 -23.39
C CYS A 7 -14.56 -15.63 -24.12
N ILE A 8 -15.43 -15.98 -25.06
CA ILE A 8 -15.28 -17.16 -25.93
C ILE A 8 -15.17 -16.69 -27.38
N GLN A 9 -14.23 -17.25 -28.13
CA GLN A 9 -14.00 -16.86 -29.52
C GLN A 9 -15.13 -17.37 -30.43
N ALA A 10 -15.43 -16.64 -31.50
CA ALA A 10 -16.55 -16.97 -32.40
C ALA A 10 -16.38 -18.32 -33.13
N ASN A 11 -15.14 -18.81 -33.28
CA ASN A 11 -14.84 -20.13 -33.82
C ASN A 11 -15.16 -21.28 -32.84
N GLU A 12 -15.32 -20.97 -31.55
CA GLU A 12 -15.69 -21.91 -30.48
C GLU A 12 -17.18 -21.82 -30.15
N LEU A 13 -17.74 -20.60 -30.19
CA LEU A 13 -19.15 -20.34 -29.94
C LEU A 13 -19.68 -19.26 -30.89
N GLY A 14 -20.51 -19.66 -31.86
CA GLY A 14 -21.10 -18.73 -32.83
C GLY A 14 -22.08 -17.74 -32.17
N GLY A 15 -22.37 -16.62 -32.85
CA GLY A 15 -23.17 -15.53 -32.25
C GLY A 15 -24.60 -15.92 -31.81
N ALA A 16 -25.24 -16.87 -32.51
CA ALA A 16 -26.55 -17.40 -32.11
C ALA A 16 -26.47 -18.17 -30.78
N ASP A 17 -25.43 -19.00 -30.61
CA ASP A 17 -25.22 -19.79 -29.40
C ASP A 17 -24.75 -18.93 -28.22
N CYS A 18 -23.94 -17.89 -28.50
CA CYS A 18 -23.58 -16.87 -27.50
C CYS A 18 -24.85 -16.21 -26.93
N THR A 19 -25.76 -15.76 -27.80
CA THR A 19 -27.00 -15.09 -27.36
C THR A 19 -27.94 -16.05 -26.63
N ALA A 20 -27.97 -17.32 -27.03
CA ALA A 20 -28.77 -18.36 -26.37
C ALA A 20 -28.29 -18.68 -24.95
N THR A 21 -27.03 -18.38 -24.63
CA THR A 21 -26.43 -18.55 -23.30
C THR A 21 -26.45 -17.23 -22.50
N GLU A 22 -27.36 -16.31 -22.86
CA GLU A 22 -27.48 -14.96 -22.30
C GLU A 22 -26.23 -14.08 -22.45
N GLY A 23 -25.29 -14.49 -23.32
CA GLY A 23 -24.09 -13.74 -23.59
C GLY A 23 -24.32 -12.56 -24.55
N VAL A 24 -23.51 -11.52 -24.40
CA VAL A 24 -23.41 -10.39 -25.32
C VAL A 24 -22.41 -10.73 -26.42
N TYR A 25 -22.91 -10.88 -27.64
CA TYR A 25 -22.09 -11.15 -28.81
C TYR A 25 -21.44 -9.86 -29.33
N GLN A 26 -20.11 -9.88 -29.49
CA GLN A 26 -19.30 -8.70 -29.80
C GLN A 26 -18.87 -8.61 -31.29
N GLY A 27 -19.32 -9.55 -32.13
CA GLY A 27 -18.96 -9.65 -33.55
C GLY A 27 -17.96 -10.78 -33.87
N ASP A 28 -17.90 -11.20 -35.14
CA ASP A 28 -17.05 -12.30 -35.60
C ASP A 28 -15.56 -11.94 -35.71
N ASP A 29 -15.24 -10.65 -35.91
CA ASP A 29 -13.86 -10.14 -36.04
C ASP A 29 -13.29 -9.61 -34.71
N THR A 30 -13.97 -9.92 -33.60
CA THR A 30 -13.69 -9.37 -32.28
C THR A 30 -13.06 -10.44 -31.40
N PHE A 31 -11.76 -10.29 -31.09
CA PHE A 31 -10.99 -11.30 -30.33
C PHE A 31 -11.00 -11.03 -28.83
N CYS A 32 -11.14 -12.10 -28.04
CA CYS A 32 -10.85 -12.06 -26.61
C CYS A 32 -9.41 -11.59 -26.36
N GLY A 33 -9.23 -10.64 -25.43
CA GLY A 33 -7.92 -9.99 -25.16
C GLY A 33 -7.54 -8.87 -26.12
N GLY A 34 -8.35 -8.55 -27.14
CA GLY A 34 -8.13 -7.43 -28.08
C GLY A 34 -8.85 -6.14 -27.68
N GLY A 35 -8.90 -5.81 -26.38
CA GLY A 35 -9.69 -4.67 -25.86
C GLY A 35 -11.18 -4.97 -25.67
N VAL A 36 -11.59 -6.24 -25.75
CA VAL A 36 -12.95 -6.68 -25.48
C VAL A 36 -13.10 -6.92 -23.99
N ILE A 37 -13.80 -6.00 -23.31
CA ILE A 37 -14.10 -6.13 -21.88
C ILE A 37 -15.49 -6.77 -21.74
N CYS A 38 -15.51 -8.00 -21.26
CA CYS A 38 -16.75 -8.67 -20.90
C CYS A 38 -17.14 -8.30 -19.47
N PRO A 39 -18.44 -8.09 -19.17
CA PRO A 39 -18.88 -7.82 -17.80
C PRO A 39 -18.54 -9.02 -16.92
N ASN A 40 -17.53 -8.89 -16.07
CA ASN A 40 -17.22 -9.84 -15.01
C ASN A 40 -17.74 -9.22 -13.70
N PRO A 41 -18.56 -9.93 -12.89
CA PRO A 41 -19.07 -9.42 -11.61
C PRO A 41 -17.99 -8.92 -10.64
N GLY A 42 -16.73 -9.36 -10.79
CA GLY A 42 -15.59 -8.91 -10.00
C GLY A 42 -14.72 -7.83 -10.65
N CYS A 43 -15.03 -7.34 -11.86
CA CYS A 43 -14.19 -6.34 -12.56
C CYS A 43 -15.00 -5.12 -13.07
N PRO A 44 -14.50 -3.88 -12.85
CA PRO A 44 -13.34 -3.55 -12.03
C PRO A 44 -13.62 -3.81 -10.54
N GLY A 45 -12.58 -4.29 -9.86
CA GLY A 45 -12.52 -4.40 -8.40
C GLY A 45 -11.98 -3.12 -7.77
N GLU A 46 -11.71 -3.17 -6.47
CA GLU A 46 -11.10 -2.07 -5.73
C GLU A 46 -9.59 -2.31 -5.54
N GLY A 47 -8.81 -1.23 -5.50
CA GLY A 47 -7.37 -1.32 -5.24
C GLY A 47 -6.51 -1.75 -6.45
N PRO A 48 -5.19 -1.70 -6.29
CA PRO A 48 -4.25 -1.91 -7.38
C PRO A 48 -4.18 -3.36 -7.86
N CYS A 49 -3.84 -3.56 -9.14
CA CYS A 49 -3.69 -4.86 -9.78
C CYS A 49 -2.32 -5.49 -9.55
N LEU A 50 -1.27 -4.68 -9.37
CA LEU A 50 0.10 -5.17 -9.18
C LEU A 50 0.48 -5.29 -7.69
N PHE A 51 -0.51 -5.28 -6.80
CA PHE A 51 -0.37 -5.56 -5.37
C PHE A 51 -1.56 -6.36 -4.87
N ALA A 52 -1.32 -7.24 -3.89
CA ALA A 52 -2.39 -7.98 -3.23
C ALA A 52 -3.25 -6.94 -2.50
N ASN A 53 -4.55 -6.94 -2.78
CA ASN A 53 -5.47 -5.94 -2.27
C ASN A 53 -6.59 -6.54 -1.40
N GLY A 54 -6.72 -7.87 -1.38
CA GLY A 54 -7.69 -8.56 -0.54
C GLY A 54 -9.14 -8.45 -1.01
N THR A 55 -9.40 -7.72 -2.11
CA THR A 55 -10.74 -7.51 -2.68
C THR A 55 -10.97 -8.46 -3.85
N ARG A 56 -12.18 -8.46 -4.40
CA ARG A 56 -12.46 -9.18 -5.64
C ARG A 56 -12.07 -8.31 -6.83
N GLY A 57 -11.19 -8.83 -7.67
CA GLY A 57 -10.64 -8.11 -8.81
C GLY A 57 -9.71 -6.97 -8.41
N CYS A 58 -9.42 -6.10 -9.37
CA CYS A 58 -8.59 -4.91 -9.19
C CYS A 58 -9.09 -3.75 -10.06
N GLN A 59 -8.55 -2.56 -9.83
CA GLN A 59 -9.06 -1.30 -10.38
C GLN A 59 -8.90 -1.13 -11.90
N ASN A 60 -7.90 -1.74 -12.53
CA ASN A 60 -7.72 -1.66 -13.98
C ASN A 60 -8.64 -2.70 -14.66
N PRO A 61 -9.67 -2.29 -15.41
CA PRO A 61 -10.66 -3.23 -15.95
C PRO A 61 -10.09 -4.21 -16.97
N GLU A 62 -9.10 -3.79 -17.77
CA GLU A 62 -8.49 -4.64 -18.80
C GLU A 62 -7.59 -5.69 -18.14
N CYS A 63 -6.71 -5.26 -17.24
CA CYS A 63 -5.89 -6.16 -16.43
C CYS A 63 -6.74 -7.11 -15.59
N CYS A 64 -7.73 -6.59 -14.87
CA CYS A 64 -8.66 -7.37 -14.07
C CYS A 64 -9.33 -8.45 -14.92
N SER A 65 -9.88 -8.07 -16.08
CA SER A 65 -10.57 -9.03 -16.96
C SER A 65 -9.62 -10.09 -17.51
N ASP A 66 -8.38 -9.74 -17.86
CA ASP A 66 -7.40 -10.69 -18.38
C ASP A 66 -7.02 -11.73 -17.31
N ILE A 67 -6.68 -11.28 -16.10
CA ILE A 67 -6.33 -12.17 -14.99
C ILE A 67 -7.52 -12.99 -14.54
N CYS A 68 -8.72 -12.42 -14.49
CA CYS A 68 -9.90 -13.19 -14.11
C CYS A 68 -10.32 -14.25 -15.14
N ASN A 69 -9.96 -14.07 -16.42
CA ASN A 69 -10.12 -15.12 -17.43
C ASN A 69 -9.07 -16.24 -17.28
N LEU A 70 -7.89 -15.92 -16.74
CA LEU A 70 -6.83 -16.88 -16.45
C LEU A 70 -7.12 -17.65 -15.16
N ASP A 71 -7.41 -16.94 -14.08
CA ASP A 71 -7.77 -17.46 -12.77
C ASP A 71 -9.05 -16.78 -12.21
N PRO A 72 -10.20 -17.47 -12.26
CA PRO A 72 -11.45 -17.00 -11.67
C PRO A 72 -11.39 -16.76 -10.15
N PHE A 73 -10.42 -17.35 -9.44
CA PHE A 73 -10.22 -17.08 -8.01
C PHE A 73 -10.04 -15.58 -7.73
N CYS A 74 -9.34 -14.88 -8.62
CA CYS A 74 -9.04 -13.46 -8.50
C CYS A 74 -10.28 -12.54 -8.55
N CYS A 75 -11.35 -12.93 -9.25
CA CYS A 75 -12.64 -12.19 -9.24
C CYS A 75 -13.67 -12.76 -8.27
N ASP A 76 -13.61 -14.04 -7.92
CA ASP A 76 -14.65 -14.70 -7.13
C ASP A 76 -14.35 -14.68 -5.62
N THR A 77 -13.06 -14.71 -5.28
CA THR A 77 -12.60 -14.85 -3.91
C THR A 77 -11.82 -13.62 -3.47
N GLU A 78 -10.62 -13.43 -4.00
CA GLU A 78 -9.66 -12.44 -3.50
C GLU A 78 -8.53 -12.21 -4.51
N TRP A 79 -8.07 -10.96 -4.61
CA TRP A 79 -6.86 -10.56 -5.31
C TRP A 79 -5.65 -10.67 -4.38
N ASP A 80 -5.02 -11.84 -4.41
CA ASP A 80 -3.90 -12.23 -3.55
C ASP A 80 -2.53 -12.12 -4.26
N GLU A 81 -1.46 -12.64 -3.64
CA GLU A 81 -0.11 -12.64 -4.20
C GLU A 81 0.00 -13.44 -5.52
N GLN A 82 -0.85 -14.46 -5.71
CA GLN A 82 -0.86 -15.28 -6.93
C GLN A 82 -1.49 -14.50 -8.08
N CYS A 83 -2.60 -13.80 -7.83
CA CYS A 83 -3.21 -12.88 -8.80
C CYS A 83 -2.23 -11.79 -9.24
N VAL A 84 -1.40 -11.28 -8.32
CA VAL A 84 -0.34 -10.31 -8.65
C VAL A 84 0.75 -10.92 -9.51
N GLU A 85 1.20 -12.14 -9.20
CA GLU A 85 2.21 -12.83 -10.01
C GLU A 85 1.71 -13.04 -11.44
N GLU A 86 0.44 -13.42 -11.61
CA GLU A 86 -0.19 -13.53 -12.93
C GLU A 86 -0.29 -12.17 -13.63
N ALA A 87 -0.71 -11.12 -12.91
CA ALA A 87 -0.76 -9.74 -13.42
C ALA A 87 0.60 -9.25 -13.92
N LEU A 88 1.68 -9.53 -13.19
CA LEU A 88 3.04 -9.12 -13.58
C LEU A 88 3.53 -9.82 -14.86
N ASN A 89 2.90 -10.93 -15.25
CA ASN A 89 3.20 -11.65 -16.49
C ASN A 89 2.23 -11.32 -17.63
N SER A 90 1.21 -10.48 -17.39
CA SER A 90 0.23 -10.10 -18.41
C SER A 90 0.55 -8.75 -19.07
N PRO A 91 0.56 -8.67 -20.41
CA PRO A 91 0.69 -7.40 -21.12
C PRO A 91 -0.55 -6.49 -21.00
N ALA A 92 -1.69 -7.01 -20.51
CA ALA A 92 -2.86 -6.21 -20.19
C ALA A 92 -2.68 -5.41 -18.87
N CYS A 93 -1.75 -5.87 -18.02
CA CYS A 93 -1.47 -5.31 -16.70
C CYS A 93 -0.19 -4.47 -16.67
N VAL A 94 0.80 -4.83 -17.48
CA VAL A 94 2.11 -4.17 -17.49
C VAL A 94 2.28 -3.34 -18.76
N SER A 95 2.60 -2.05 -18.61
CA SER A 95 2.89 -1.18 -19.74
C SER A 95 4.07 -1.71 -20.56
N SER A 96 3.93 -1.76 -21.89
CA SER A 96 5.02 -2.12 -22.81
C SER A 96 6.24 -1.19 -22.73
N ALA A 97 6.07 0.02 -22.15
CA ALA A 97 7.16 0.94 -21.84
C ALA A 97 8.15 0.35 -20.81
N CYS A 98 7.68 -0.57 -19.96
CA CYS A 98 8.46 -1.29 -18.96
C CYS A 98 9.16 -2.50 -19.57
N ASN A 99 10.33 -2.29 -20.15
CA ASN A 99 11.07 -3.36 -20.81
C ASN A 99 12.58 -3.15 -20.68
N ALA A 100 13.35 -4.23 -20.79
CA ALA A 100 14.81 -4.24 -20.61
C ALA A 100 15.61 -3.34 -21.57
N ASN A 101 14.98 -2.76 -22.59
CA ASN A 101 15.63 -1.82 -23.52
C ASN A 101 15.31 -0.35 -23.22
N ALA A 102 14.48 -0.05 -22.21
CA ALA A 102 14.23 1.30 -21.74
C ALA A 102 15.46 1.84 -20.98
N GLY A 103 15.37 3.07 -20.46
CA GLY A 103 16.44 3.67 -19.67
C GLY A 103 16.45 3.20 -18.21
N PRO A 104 17.50 3.52 -17.44
CA PRO A 104 17.64 3.10 -16.05
C PRO A 104 16.50 3.62 -15.18
N CYS A 105 15.95 2.79 -14.29
CA CYS A 105 14.91 3.22 -13.35
C CYS A 105 15.40 4.26 -12.33
N GLY A 106 16.67 4.19 -11.93
CA GLY A 106 17.27 5.09 -10.93
C GLY A 106 17.61 6.50 -11.42
N ALA A 107 17.32 6.85 -12.67
CA ALA A 107 17.57 8.19 -13.21
C ALA A 107 16.54 8.58 -14.27
N GLY A 108 16.22 9.88 -14.35
CA GLY A 108 15.39 10.40 -15.44
C GLY A 108 16.04 10.07 -16.79
N ASN A 109 15.33 9.32 -17.63
CA ASN A 109 15.84 8.81 -18.89
C ASN A 109 15.20 9.47 -20.12
N GLY A 110 14.14 10.27 -19.92
CA GLY A 110 13.51 11.05 -20.99
C GLY A 110 12.61 10.25 -21.92
N THR A 111 12.35 8.97 -21.61
CA THR A 111 11.46 8.09 -22.35
C THR A 111 10.40 7.53 -21.41
N PRO A 112 9.21 7.10 -21.89
CA PRO A 112 8.27 6.40 -21.04
C PRO A 112 8.86 5.07 -20.54
N GLY A 113 8.68 4.78 -19.25
CA GLY A 113 9.10 3.56 -18.59
C GLY A 113 10.61 3.47 -18.31
N CYS A 114 11.00 2.33 -17.72
CA CYS A 114 12.39 2.04 -17.39
C CYS A 114 12.72 0.53 -17.55
N ASP A 115 14.00 0.19 -17.41
CA ASP A 115 14.62 -1.08 -17.78
C ASP A 115 14.39 -2.25 -16.84
N GLU A 116 13.77 -2.02 -15.69
CA GLU A 116 13.35 -3.04 -14.74
C GLU A 116 11.83 -3.22 -14.80
N PRO A 117 11.31 -4.24 -15.51
CA PRO A 117 9.88 -4.31 -15.82
C PRO A 117 8.96 -4.31 -14.59
N LEU A 118 9.33 -5.03 -13.53
CA LEU A 118 8.56 -5.10 -12.29
C LEU A 118 8.56 -3.77 -11.53
N CYS A 119 9.74 -3.16 -11.38
CA CYS A 119 9.92 -1.85 -10.78
C CYS A 119 9.12 -0.78 -11.53
N CYS A 120 9.24 -0.77 -12.85
CA CYS A 120 8.54 0.13 -13.74
C CYS A 120 7.02 -0.04 -13.63
N ALA A 121 6.52 -1.28 -13.76
CA ALA A 121 5.09 -1.58 -13.77
C ALA A 121 4.39 -1.10 -12.50
N GLN A 122 4.99 -1.35 -11.34
CA GLN A 122 4.45 -0.89 -10.07
C GLN A 122 4.37 0.63 -9.99
N LEU A 123 5.37 1.35 -10.51
CA LEU A 123 5.29 2.81 -10.59
C LEU A 123 4.23 3.30 -11.57
N CYS A 124 4.10 2.67 -12.75
CA CYS A 124 3.10 3.05 -13.74
C CYS A 124 1.67 3.00 -13.20
N GLU A 125 1.39 2.04 -12.32
CA GLU A 125 0.07 1.89 -11.73
C GLU A 125 -0.30 3.09 -10.85
N PHE A 126 0.68 3.72 -10.21
CA PHE A 126 0.44 4.88 -9.35
C PHE A 126 0.66 6.21 -10.04
N ASP A 127 1.61 6.26 -10.97
CA ASP A 127 1.92 7.44 -11.76
C ASP A 127 2.01 7.07 -13.25
N PRO A 128 0.86 7.08 -13.96
CA PRO A 128 0.82 6.82 -15.39
C PRO A 128 1.70 7.78 -16.20
N PHE A 129 2.02 8.98 -15.68
CA PHE A 129 2.92 9.90 -16.36
C PHE A 129 4.28 9.25 -16.67
N CYS A 130 4.80 8.45 -15.74
CA CYS A 130 6.10 7.78 -15.90
C CYS A 130 6.13 6.81 -17.08
N CYS A 131 4.97 6.31 -17.52
CA CYS A 131 4.87 5.24 -18.51
C CYS A 131 4.10 5.64 -19.78
N ASP A 132 3.38 6.75 -19.72
CA ASP A 132 2.67 7.34 -20.85
C ASP A 132 3.37 8.57 -21.43
N THR A 133 4.14 9.29 -20.61
CA THR A 133 4.75 10.57 -20.98
C THR A 133 6.26 10.52 -20.94
N GLU A 134 6.86 10.41 -19.76
CA GLU A 134 8.30 10.51 -19.59
C GLU A 134 8.74 9.99 -18.22
N TRP A 135 9.84 9.24 -18.21
CA TRP A 135 10.57 8.91 -16.99
C TRP A 135 11.54 10.03 -16.61
N ASP A 136 11.13 10.86 -15.67
CA ASP A 136 11.89 12.02 -15.19
C ASP A 136 12.54 11.80 -13.81
N GLY A 137 13.03 12.88 -13.19
CA GLY A 137 13.63 12.82 -11.85
C GLY A 137 12.64 12.47 -10.73
N LEU A 138 11.34 12.72 -10.92
CA LEU A 138 10.29 12.32 -9.98
C LEU A 138 10.01 10.83 -10.11
N CYS A 139 9.91 10.29 -11.33
CA CYS A 139 9.80 8.85 -11.57
C CYS A 139 10.96 8.09 -10.95
N ALA A 140 12.20 8.55 -11.18
CA ALA A 140 13.39 7.94 -10.57
C ALA A 140 13.41 8.04 -9.03
N SER A 141 12.93 9.15 -8.47
CA SER A 141 12.82 9.31 -7.02
C SER A 141 11.73 8.41 -6.41
N GLY A 142 10.64 8.17 -7.14
CA GLY A 142 9.63 7.18 -6.78
C GLY A 142 10.20 5.76 -6.83
N ALA A 143 10.97 5.44 -7.88
CA ALA A 143 11.57 4.12 -8.07
C ALA A 143 12.52 3.77 -6.92
N ALA A 144 13.34 4.72 -6.51
CA ALA A 144 14.25 4.56 -5.37
C ALA A 144 13.56 4.26 -4.02
N ARG A 145 12.22 4.40 -3.95
CA ARG A 145 11.39 4.12 -2.76
C ARG A 145 10.49 2.90 -2.93
N THR A 146 10.58 2.22 -4.07
CA THR A 146 9.78 1.05 -4.41
C THR A 146 10.61 -0.22 -4.19
N LEU A 147 10.09 -1.16 -3.39
CA LEU A 147 10.77 -2.41 -3.05
C LEU A 147 11.14 -3.23 -4.29
N ALA A 148 10.28 -3.27 -5.31
CA ALA A 148 10.55 -3.93 -6.59
C ALA A 148 11.71 -3.32 -7.38
N CYS A 149 12.14 -2.08 -7.04
CA CYS A 149 13.29 -1.40 -7.62
C CYS A 149 14.55 -1.53 -6.75
N GLY A 150 14.58 -2.51 -5.83
CA GLY A 150 15.72 -2.75 -4.94
C GLY A 150 15.85 -1.74 -3.80
N ALA A 151 14.81 -0.95 -3.51
CA ALA A 151 14.77 -0.16 -2.28
C ALA A 151 14.88 -1.10 -1.07
N PRO A 152 15.61 -0.72 -0.01
CA PRO A 152 15.66 -1.54 1.19
C PRO A 152 14.25 -1.67 1.80
N PRO A 153 13.87 -2.86 2.31
CA PRO A 153 12.57 -3.06 2.93
C PRO A 153 12.40 -2.04 4.06
N THR A 154 11.20 -1.49 4.15
CA THR A 154 10.87 -0.41 5.07
C THR A 154 9.54 -0.72 5.70
N ALA A 155 9.50 -0.72 7.03
CA ALA A 155 8.31 -0.99 7.82
C ALA A 155 7.23 0.05 7.51
N CYS A 156 6.07 -0.44 7.08
CA CYS A 156 4.85 0.31 6.98
C CYS A 156 3.99 0.03 8.22
N CYS A 157 3.71 1.08 8.99
CA CYS A 157 2.81 1.03 10.13
C CYS A 157 1.41 1.44 9.72
N LEU A 158 0.46 0.52 9.80
CA LEU A 158 -0.93 0.73 9.41
C LEU A 158 -1.75 1.35 10.55
N PRO A 159 -2.88 2.03 10.25
CA PRO A 159 -3.72 2.66 11.27
C PRO A 159 -4.31 1.70 12.32
N ASP A 160 -4.34 0.39 12.03
CA ASP A 160 -4.80 -0.66 12.93
C ASP A 160 -3.72 -1.15 13.93
N GLY A 161 -2.53 -0.54 13.89
CA GLY A 161 -1.38 -0.91 14.74
C GLY A 161 -0.57 -2.09 14.20
N THR A 162 -0.92 -2.64 13.04
CA THR A 162 -0.13 -3.70 12.40
C THR A 162 1.06 -3.11 11.63
N CYS A 163 2.08 -3.95 11.43
CA CYS A 163 3.30 -3.61 10.70
C CYS A 163 3.50 -4.56 9.52
N THR A 164 3.91 -4.03 8.36
CA THR A 164 4.32 -4.85 7.20
C THR A 164 5.52 -4.26 6.47
N ASP A 165 6.45 -5.14 6.06
CA ASP A 165 7.72 -4.77 5.38
C ASP A 165 7.62 -4.73 3.85
N ASN A 166 6.52 -5.23 3.29
CA ASN A 166 6.36 -5.46 1.84
C ASN A 166 5.51 -4.41 1.13
N LEU A 167 4.96 -3.44 1.86
CA LEU A 167 4.24 -2.32 1.27
C LEU A 167 5.24 -1.17 1.10
N GLY A 168 5.90 -1.08 -0.08
CA GLY A 168 6.77 0.05 -0.42
C GLY A 168 6.05 1.41 -0.29
N PHE A 169 6.73 2.53 -0.55
CA PHE A 169 6.18 3.88 -0.22
C PHE A 169 4.76 4.12 -0.70
N ILE A 170 4.46 3.69 -1.92
CA ILE A 170 3.15 3.94 -2.50
C ILE A 170 2.09 2.99 -1.96
N GLY A 171 2.42 1.71 -1.79
CA GLY A 171 1.55 0.73 -1.13
C GLY A 171 1.22 1.17 0.30
N CYS A 172 2.21 1.58 1.08
CA CYS A 172 2.00 2.00 2.45
C CYS A 172 1.02 3.18 2.57
N ASN A 173 1.19 4.21 1.73
CA ASN A 173 0.29 5.36 1.70
C ASN A 173 -1.13 5.00 1.21
N ALA A 174 -1.26 4.07 0.26
CA ALA A 174 -2.55 3.62 -0.25
C ALA A 174 -3.43 2.97 0.84
N PHE A 175 -2.80 2.27 1.80
CA PHE A 175 -3.49 1.71 2.97
C PHE A 175 -3.56 2.68 4.17
N GLY A 176 -3.20 3.95 3.98
CA GLY A 176 -3.20 4.96 5.04
C GLY A 176 -2.12 4.77 6.10
N GLY A 177 -1.10 3.94 5.82
CA GLY A 177 0.01 3.68 6.72
C GLY A 177 1.11 4.75 6.66
N ALA A 178 2.01 4.71 7.64
CA ALA A 178 3.19 5.56 7.72
C ALA A 178 4.47 4.71 7.59
N LEU A 179 5.38 5.12 6.71
CA LEU A 179 6.67 4.46 6.57
C LEU A 179 7.65 4.87 7.66
N SER A 180 8.40 3.89 8.13
CA SER A 180 9.63 4.09 8.90
C SER A 180 10.75 4.66 8.02
N PRO A 181 11.88 5.11 8.61
CA PRO A 181 13.07 5.43 7.84
C PRO A 181 13.51 4.26 6.96
N MET A 182 14.11 4.57 5.80
CA MET A 182 14.53 3.55 4.83
C MET A 182 15.45 2.50 5.48
N GLY A 183 15.11 1.22 5.30
CA GLY A 183 15.88 0.09 5.81
C GLY A 183 15.54 -0.34 7.24
N VAL A 184 14.59 0.32 7.90
CA VAL A 184 14.01 -0.15 9.17
C VAL A 184 12.90 -1.13 8.84
N VAL A 185 12.90 -2.33 9.44
CA VAL A 185 11.86 -3.37 9.22
C VAL A 185 11.01 -3.62 10.46
N CYS A 186 9.87 -4.29 10.33
CA CYS A 186 8.92 -4.55 11.40
C CYS A 186 9.52 -5.33 12.57
N ALA A 187 10.54 -6.14 12.33
CA ALA A 187 11.30 -6.79 13.39
C ALA A 187 12.10 -5.81 14.27
N GLU A 188 12.39 -4.61 13.77
CA GLU A 188 13.11 -3.53 14.46
C GLU A 188 12.17 -2.44 14.99
N VAL A 189 10.92 -2.42 14.52
CA VAL A 189 9.86 -1.53 15.01
C VAL A 189 9.17 -2.18 16.21
N THR A 190 9.42 -1.65 17.41
CA THR A 190 8.85 -2.21 18.65
C THR A 190 7.38 -1.89 18.85
N THR A 191 6.86 -0.81 18.25
CA THR A 191 5.43 -0.47 18.19
C THR A 191 5.11 0.33 16.92
N CYS A 192 4.14 -0.12 16.13
CA CYS A 192 3.50 0.71 15.10
C CYS A 192 2.46 1.60 15.77
N GLY A 193 2.95 2.57 16.54
CA GLY A 193 2.12 3.64 17.05
C GLY A 193 2.13 4.81 16.11
N GLY A 194 1.01 5.54 16.10
CA GLY A 194 0.97 6.89 15.56
C GLY A 194 2.05 7.79 16.18
N PRO A 195 1.98 9.13 15.96
CA PRO A 195 2.96 10.04 16.57
C PRO A 195 3.14 9.68 18.04
N PRO A 196 4.39 9.63 18.56
CA PRO A 196 4.65 9.10 19.90
C PRO A 196 3.69 9.76 20.86
N CYS A 197 2.99 8.97 21.69
CA CYS A 197 2.11 9.47 22.72
C CYS A 197 2.87 9.42 24.05
N PRO A 198 3.74 10.41 24.34
CA PRO A 198 4.67 10.33 25.47
C PRO A 198 3.93 10.49 26.80
N TRP A 199 2.67 10.89 26.73
CA TRP A 199 1.76 11.03 27.86
C TRP A 199 1.19 9.69 28.34
N ASP A 200 1.36 8.61 27.58
CA ASP A 200 1.02 7.24 27.95
C ASP A 200 2.30 6.52 28.41
N CYS A 201 2.63 6.68 29.69
CA CYS A 201 3.85 6.15 30.29
C CYS A 201 3.57 5.08 31.35
N ALA A 202 2.29 4.78 31.61
CA ALA A 202 1.84 3.78 32.56
C ALA A 202 1.01 2.69 31.87
N PRO A 203 1.34 1.41 32.09
CA PRO A 203 2.39 0.89 32.96
C PRO A 203 3.79 1.09 32.36
N LEU A 204 4.77 1.31 33.24
CA LEU A 204 6.17 1.44 32.84
C LEU A 204 6.69 0.13 32.21
N PRO A 205 7.54 0.18 31.18
CA PRO A 205 8.10 1.38 30.54
C PRO A 205 7.31 1.90 29.33
N ASP A 206 6.29 1.19 28.84
CA ASP A 206 5.80 1.30 27.46
C ASP A 206 4.33 1.80 27.32
N GLY A 207 3.62 2.09 28.43
CA GLY A 207 2.23 2.55 28.37
C GLY A 207 1.22 1.43 28.04
N ASN A 208 -0.06 1.77 27.94
CA ASN A 208 -1.15 0.84 27.59
C ASN A 208 -2.09 1.33 26.47
N GLY A 209 -1.68 2.37 25.75
CA GLY A 209 -2.47 3.05 24.72
C GLY A 209 -3.50 4.04 25.26
N GLN A 210 -3.57 4.28 26.58
CA GLN A 210 -4.57 5.16 27.19
C GLN A 210 -3.94 6.15 28.17
N VAL A 211 -3.93 7.43 27.79
CA VAL A 211 -3.54 8.52 28.70
C VAL A 211 -4.64 8.73 29.73
N ASN A 212 -4.40 8.31 30.97
CA ASN A 212 -5.38 8.34 32.03
C ASN A 212 -4.75 8.64 33.41
N ILE A 213 -5.46 8.30 34.48
CA ILE A 213 -5.00 8.57 35.85
C ILE A 213 -3.73 7.80 36.20
N ASP A 214 -3.50 6.63 35.59
CA ASP A 214 -2.32 5.81 35.84
C ASP A 214 -1.05 6.52 35.35
N ASP A 215 -1.10 7.20 34.21
CA ASP A 215 0.00 8.01 33.66
C ASP A 215 0.27 9.24 34.52
N LEU A 216 -0.81 9.90 34.95
CA LEU A 216 -0.71 11.04 35.85
C LEU A 216 -0.02 10.64 37.16
N VAL A 217 -0.40 9.49 37.72
CA VAL A 217 0.20 8.96 38.93
C VAL A 217 1.66 8.54 38.68
N ALA A 218 1.99 8.02 37.50
CA ALA A 218 3.36 7.66 37.14
C ALA A 218 4.29 8.90 37.05
N VAL A 219 3.82 10.01 36.48
CA VAL A 219 4.53 11.31 36.49
C VAL A 219 4.72 11.81 37.93
N ILE A 220 3.66 11.79 38.76
CA ILE A 220 3.73 12.25 40.15
C ILE A 220 4.72 11.41 40.97
N ASN A 221 4.72 10.10 40.78
CA ASN A 221 5.63 9.20 41.51
C ASN A 221 7.10 9.35 41.10
N SER A 222 7.35 9.95 39.93
CA SER A 222 8.69 10.15 39.36
C SER A 222 9.13 11.61 39.35
N PHE A 223 8.38 12.49 40.03
CA PHE A 223 8.61 13.94 40.02
C PHE A 223 10.01 14.29 40.57
N GLY A 224 10.75 15.11 39.81
CA GLY A 224 12.14 15.48 40.10
C GLY A 224 13.19 14.48 39.61
N ALA A 225 12.79 13.41 38.93
CA ALA A 225 13.72 12.52 38.24
C ALA A 225 14.33 13.19 37.00
N LEU A 226 15.52 12.72 36.61
CA LEU A 226 16.19 13.13 35.37
C LEU A 226 15.80 12.16 34.25
N GLY A 227 15.08 12.66 33.27
CA GLY A 227 14.57 11.88 32.14
C GLY A 227 13.66 10.71 32.53
N GLY A 228 13.49 9.79 31.59
CA GLY A 228 12.73 8.55 31.77
C GLY A 228 11.45 8.52 30.95
N PRO A 229 10.69 7.41 31.04
CA PRO A 229 9.51 7.17 30.19
C PRO A 229 8.34 8.14 30.42
N CYS A 230 8.31 8.87 31.53
CA CYS A 230 7.29 9.89 31.82
C CYS A 230 7.81 11.34 31.65
N ASP A 231 8.99 11.53 31.06
CA ASP A 231 9.50 12.85 30.62
C ASP A 231 8.87 13.17 29.26
N SER A 232 7.68 13.77 29.33
CA SER A 232 6.71 13.90 28.24
C SER A 232 6.48 15.36 27.81
N ALA A 233 7.11 16.31 28.51
CA ALA A 233 7.13 17.70 28.13
C ALA A 233 7.82 17.88 26.76
N PRO A 234 7.33 18.79 25.90
CA PRO A 234 8.01 19.10 24.64
C PRO A 234 9.43 19.66 24.91
N ASP A 235 10.45 19.14 24.22
CA ASP A 235 11.77 19.78 24.24
C ASP A 235 11.78 21.08 23.41
N ASN A 236 12.89 21.81 23.47
CA ASN A 236 13.22 23.12 22.90
C ASN A 236 13.11 23.24 21.36
N GLY A 237 12.35 22.36 20.69
CA GLY A 237 12.08 22.40 19.26
C GLY A 237 12.94 21.46 18.40
N ASP A 238 13.56 20.44 18.99
CA ASP A 238 14.37 19.45 18.26
C ASP A 238 13.58 18.24 17.72
N GLY A 239 12.29 18.16 18.04
CA GLY A 239 11.40 17.08 17.60
C GLY A 239 11.46 15.81 18.45
N THR A 240 12.15 15.85 19.59
CA THR A 240 12.12 14.79 20.62
C THR A 240 11.18 15.17 21.77
N PHE A 241 10.73 14.14 22.51
CA PHE A 241 9.93 14.31 23.73
C PHE A 241 10.83 14.17 24.95
N GLY A 242 10.54 14.97 25.97
CA GLY A 242 11.28 15.01 27.22
C GLY A 242 12.29 16.15 27.26
N ASN A 243 12.17 17.02 28.27
CA ASN A 243 13.11 18.14 28.47
C ASN A 243 14.29 17.76 29.39
N GLY A 244 14.42 16.47 29.71
CA GLY A 244 15.45 15.90 30.57
C GLY A 244 15.06 15.90 32.06
N THR A 245 13.86 16.36 32.43
CA THR A 245 13.42 16.43 33.82
C THR A 245 11.93 16.19 33.97
N ILE A 246 11.53 15.24 34.83
CA ILE A 246 10.12 15.04 35.16
C ILE A 246 9.69 16.12 36.16
N ASN A 247 8.85 17.04 35.73
CA ASN A 247 8.39 18.17 36.51
C ASN A 247 6.93 18.55 36.20
N ILE A 248 6.54 19.79 36.49
CA ILE A 248 5.18 20.27 36.32
C ILE A 248 4.76 20.30 34.84
N ASP A 249 5.71 20.50 33.93
CA ASP A 249 5.46 20.54 32.51
C ASP A 249 4.98 19.19 31.99
N ASP A 250 5.55 18.08 32.47
CA ASP A 250 5.12 16.71 32.16
C ASP A 250 3.74 16.41 32.72
N LEU A 251 3.46 16.89 33.94
CA LEU A 251 2.15 16.73 34.55
C LEU A 251 1.06 17.43 33.73
N VAL A 252 1.34 18.66 33.29
CA VAL A 252 0.44 19.44 32.43
C VAL A 252 0.31 18.78 31.06
N ALA A 253 1.38 18.20 30.54
CA ALA A 253 1.40 17.50 29.27
C ALA A 253 0.46 16.28 29.29
N VAL A 254 0.51 15.47 30.35
CA VAL A 254 -0.44 14.35 30.54
C VAL A 254 -1.88 14.85 30.70
N ILE A 255 -2.13 15.84 31.55
CA ILE A 255 -3.48 16.39 31.80
C ILE A 255 -4.15 16.91 30.52
N ASN A 256 -3.39 17.57 29.65
CA ASN A 256 -3.93 18.15 28.42
C ASN A 256 -4.26 17.10 27.34
N ASN A 257 -3.82 15.85 27.51
CA ASN A 257 -3.92 14.80 26.48
C ASN A 257 -4.61 13.53 26.98
N PHE A 258 -5.47 13.62 28.01
CA PHE A 258 -6.28 12.49 28.49
C PHE A 258 -7.13 11.87 27.36
N GLY A 259 -7.15 10.55 27.31
CA GLY A 259 -7.89 9.79 26.32
C GLY A 259 -7.03 8.72 25.62
N PRO A 260 -7.59 8.04 24.62
CA PRO A 260 -6.86 7.05 23.84
C PRO A 260 -5.72 7.72 23.05
N CYS A 261 -4.57 7.06 22.97
CA CYS A 261 -3.50 7.47 22.08
C CYS A 261 -3.96 7.43 20.62
N PRO A 262 -3.75 8.50 19.83
CA PRO A 262 -4.03 8.48 18.40
C PRO A 262 -3.17 7.41 17.69
N GLY A 263 -3.79 6.46 17.00
CA GLY A 263 -3.08 5.43 16.24
C GLY A 263 -2.54 4.26 17.08
N GLN A 264 -3.15 3.98 18.25
CA GLN A 264 -2.99 2.70 18.94
C GLN A 264 -4.33 1.96 18.98
N PRO A 265 -4.36 0.62 18.77
CA PRO A 265 -5.57 -0.16 18.95
C PRO A 265 -6.02 -0.10 20.42
N LEU A 266 -7.33 0.04 20.62
CA LEU A 266 -8.00 0.13 21.94
C LEU A 266 -7.86 -1.15 22.78
#